data_AF-M8D388-F1
#
_entry.id   AF-M8D388-F1
#
_cell.length_a   1.000
_cell.length_b   1.000
_cell.length_c   1.000
_cell.angle_alpha   90.00
_cell.angle_beta   90.00
_cell.angle_gamma   90.00
#
_symmetry.space_group_name_H-M   'P 1'
#
loop_
_entity.id
_entity.type
_entity.pdbx_description
1 polymer ?
#
loop_
_entity_poly.entity_id
_entity_poly.type
_entity_poly.pdbx_seq_one_letter_code
_entity_poly.pdbx_strand_id
1 'polypeptide(L)'
;MESMSHGKPILAWPMHSDQPWDAELVCSYLKAGLLVRPWEKYGEVISGTTIQQVIETMMVAEERLAVRQRAEALGEAVRSSAAQGASSHKELEDFISYMTR
;
A
#
# COMPACT_ATOMS: atom_id res chain seq x y z
N MET A 1 -2.35 -1.55 -5.16
CA MET A 1 -2.22 -0.41 -6.10
C MET A 1 -3.27 0.67 -5.90
N GLU A 2 -4.57 0.36 -5.94
CA GLU A 2 -5.66 1.37 -5.89
C GLU A 2 -5.59 2.29 -4.66
N SER A 3 -5.37 1.74 -3.48
CA SER A 3 -5.22 2.54 -2.25
C SER A 3 -4.02 3.50 -2.35
N MET A 4 -2.90 3.01 -2.89
CA MET A 4 -1.69 3.81 -3.05
C MET A 4 -1.94 4.95 -4.03
N SER A 5 -2.52 4.69 -5.21
CA SER A 5 -2.80 5.74 -6.21
C SER A 5 -3.79 6.80 -5.72
N HIS A 6 -4.66 6.49 -4.76
CA HIS A 6 -5.58 7.45 -4.12
C HIS A 6 -5.01 8.08 -2.84
N GLY A 7 -3.77 7.79 -2.50
CA GLY A 7 -3.12 8.29 -1.29
C GLY A 7 -3.81 7.86 0.00
N LYS A 8 -4.42 6.67 0.01
CA LYS A 8 -5.10 6.12 1.18
C LYS A 8 -4.17 5.15 1.91
N PRO A 9 -4.00 5.30 3.23
CA PRO A 9 -3.21 4.35 4.01
C PRO A 9 -3.91 3.00 4.09
N ILE A 10 -3.13 1.92 4.22
CA ILE A 10 -3.65 0.55 4.19
C ILE A 10 -3.57 -0.06 5.59
N LEU A 11 -4.65 -0.70 6.02
CA LEU A 11 -4.63 -1.65 7.13
C LEU A 11 -4.41 -3.05 6.54
N ALA A 12 -3.16 -3.52 6.60
CA ALA A 12 -2.75 -4.73 5.89
C ALA A 12 -3.18 -5.99 6.64
N TRP A 13 -3.93 -6.85 5.96
CA TRP A 13 -4.37 -8.16 6.44
C TRP A 13 -4.08 -9.22 5.37
N PRO A 14 -2.85 -9.77 5.33
CA PRO A 14 -2.47 -10.74 4.30
C PRO A 14 -3.21 -12.06 4.49
N MET A 15 -3.72 -12.63 3.40
CA MET A 15 -4.52 -13.87 3.38
C MET A 15 -3.87 -15.00 2.58
N HIS A 16 -3.21 -14.70 1.45
CA HIS A 16 -2.55 -15.72 0.61
C HIS A 16 -1.57 -15.11 -0.42
N SER A 17 -0.94 -15.97 -1.23
CA SER A 17 -0.05 -15.59 -2.34
C SER A 17 1.10 -14.67 -1.91
N ASP A 18 1.29 -13.57 -2.63
CA ASP A 18 2.29 -12.54 -2.43
C ASP A 18 1.87 -11.47 -1.41
N GLN A 19 0.63 -11.51 -0.91
CA GLN A 19 0.12 -10.53 0.05
C GLN A 19 1.00 -10.35 1.31
N PRO A 20 1.69 -11.36 1.86
CA PRO A 20 2.62 -11.16 2.98
C PRO A 20 3.76 -10.21 2.61
N TRP A 21 4.27 -10.30 1.39
CA TRP A 21 5.32 -9.43 0.88
C TRP A 21 4.80 -8.04 0.57
N ASP A 22 3.58 -7.93 0.02
CA ASP A 22 2.93 -6.63 -0.18
C ASP A 22 2.68 -5.92 1.15
N ALA A 23 2.24 -6.65 2.18
CA ALA A 23 2.05 -6.11 3.52
C ALA A 23 3.36 -5.58 4.10
N GLU A 24 4.44 -6.35 3.97
CA GLU A 24 5.79 -5.94 4.39
C GLU A 24 6.27 -4.69 3.62
N LEU A 25 6.12 -4.67 2.29
CA LEU A 25 6.45 -3.51 1.46
C LEU A 25 5.69 -2.26 1.92
N VAL A 26 4.38 -2.37 2.10
CA VAL A 26 3.51 -1.24 2.45
C VAL A 26 3.77 -0.73 3.87
N CYS A 27 3.88 -1.63 4.85
CA CYS A 27 3.99 -1.27 6.25
C CYS A 27 5.41 -0.89 6.65
N SER A 28 6.40 -1.70 6.27
CA SER A 28 7.78 -1.56 6.77
C SER A 28 8.62 -0.60 5.92
N TYR A 29 8.52 -0.69 4.58
CA TYR A 29 9.37 0.07 3.67
C TYR A 29 8.72 1.39 3.23
N LEU A 30 7.49 1.32 2.71
CA LEU A 30 6.78 2.50 2.23
C LEU A 30 6.25 3.35 3.39
N LYS A 31 5.99 2.71 4.54
CA LYS A 31 5.43 3.33 5.76
C LYS A 31 4.09 4.00 5.50
N ALA A 32 3.28 3.39 4.63
CA ALA A 32 1.98 3.90 4.19
C ALA A 32 0.82 2.99 4.64
N GLY A 33 1.08 2.13 5.63
CA GLY A 33 0.05 1.29 6.23
C GLY A 33 0.48 0.73 7.58
N LEU A 34 -0.45 0.07 8.25
CA LEU A 34 -0.23 -0.65 9.50
C LEU A 34 -0.64 -2.11 9.32
N LEU A 35 0.14 -3.02 9.89
CA LEU A 35 -0.13 -4.45 9.82
C LEU A 35 -1.18 -4.80 10.89
N VAL A 36 -2.32 -5.33 10.45
CA VAL A 36 -3.41 -5.75 11.35
C VAL A 36 -3.13 -7.13 11.92
N ARG A 37 -2.64 -8.03 11.07
CA ARG A 37 -2.33 -9.40 11.43
C ARG A 37 -1.01 -9.84 10.80
N PRO A 38 -0.02 -10.26 11.60
CA PRO A 38 1.21 -10.82 11.07
C PRO A 38 0.95 -12.15 10.36
N TRP A 39 1.74 -12.44 9.32
CA TRP A 39 1.54 -13.61 8.47
C TRP A 39 1.64 -14.93 9.24
N GLU A 40 2.48 -14.97 10.26
CA GLU A 40 2.66 -16.11 11.17
C GLU A 40 1.34 -16.54 11.83
N LYS A 41 0.37 -15.62 11.95
CA LYS A 41 -0.95 -15.84 12.54
C LYS A 41 -2.05 -16.06 11.50
N TYR A 42 -1.73 -16.45 10.25
CA TYR A 42 -2.72 -16.49 9.17
C TYR A 42 -3.93 -17.41 9.44
N GLY A 43 -3.73 -18.48 10.21
CA GLY A 43 -4.78 -19.45 10.59
C GLY A 43 -5.51 -19.11 11.89
N GLU A 44 -5.10 -18.05 12.58
CA GLU A 44 -5.66 -17.65 13.87
C GLU A 44 -6.81 -16.66 13.70
N VAL A 45 -7.78 -16.76 14.62
CA VAL A 45 -8.83 -15.74 14.79
C VAL A 45 -8.26 -14.60 15.62
N ILE A 46 -8.16 -13.42 15.01
CA ILE A 46 -7.72 -12.21 15.69
C ILE A 46 -8.87 -11.62 16.51
N SER A 47 -8.60 -11.25 17.75
CA SER A 47 -9.63 -10.68 18.63
C SER A 47 -10.14 -9.34 18.11
N GLY A 48 -11.42 -9.07 18.31
CA GLY A 48 -12.01 -7.77 17.97
C GLY A 48 -11.31 -6.60 18.65
N THR A 49 -10.78 -6.80 19.86
CA THR A 49 -9.99 -5.81 20.59
C THR A 49 -8.69 -5.43 19.87
N THR A 50 -7.99 -6.40 19.28
CA THR A 50 -6.76 -6.15 18.51
C THR A 50 -7.10 -5.37 17.23
N ILE A 51 -8.18 -5.74 16.55
CA ILE A 51 -8.66 -5.04 15.35
C ILE A 51 -9.03 -3.59 15.69
N GLN A 52 -9.78 -3.39 16.78
CA GLN A 52 -10.16 -2.07 17.25
C GLN A 52 -8.93 -1.19 17.52
N GLN A 53 -7.92 -1.71 18.22
CA GLN A 53 -6.69 -0.96 18.52
C GLN A 53 -5.99 -0.48 17.24
N VAL A 54 -5.84 -1.35 16.24
CA VAL A 54 -5.19 -0.98 14.98
C VAL A 54 -6.00 0.08 14.21
N ILE A 55 -7.34 -0.03 14.22
CA ILE A 55 -8.22 1.00 13.64
C ILE A 55 -8.07 2.33 14.39
N GLU A 56 -8.09 2.31 15.72
CA GLU A 56 -7.93 3.50 16.57
C GLU A 56 -6.57 4.17 16.33
N THR A 57 -5.48 3.40 16.21
CA THR A 57 -4.16 3.95 15.87
C THR A 57 -4.20 4.67 14.52
N MET A 58 -4.81 4.09 13.49
CA MET A 58 -4.92 4.71 12.17
C MET A 58 -5.86 5.92 12.12
N MET A 59 -6.81 6.00 13.05
CA MET A 59 -7.86 7.04 13.05
C MET A 59 -7.58 8.18 14.01
N VAL A 60 -6.93 7.94 15.15
CA VAL A 60 -6.86 8.90 16.28
C VAL A 60 -5.42 9.20 16.69
N ALA A 61 -4.52 8.22 16.66
CA ALA A 61 -3.15 8.41 17.16
C ALA A 61 -2.35 9.41 16.33
N GLU A 62 -1.37 10.07 16.95
CA GLU A 62 -0.45 10.99 16.26
C GLU A 62 0.34 10.29 15.14
N GLU A 63 0.65 9.01 15.33
CA GLU A 63 1.25 8.11 14.33
C GLU A 63 0.48 8.07 13.01
N ARG A 64 -0.85 8.34 13.02
CA ARG A 64 -1.67 8.40 11.79
C ARG A 64 -1.17 9.47 10.82
N LEU A 65 -0.62 10.57 11.32
CA LEU A 65 -0.25 11.72 10.49
C LEU A 65 0.91 11.35 9.57
N ALA A 66 1.94 10.70 10.13
CA ALA A 66 3.08 10.23 9.35
C ALA A 66 2.64 9.22 8.28
N VAL A 67 1.82 8.23 8.65
CA VAL A 67 1.35 7.20 7.71
C VAL A 67 0.47 7.79 6.59
N ARG A 68 -0.40 8.75 6.92
CA ARG A 68 -1.24 9.46 5.93
C ARG A 68 -0.42 10.33 4.98
N GLN A 69 0.52 11.12 5.50
CA GLN A 69 1.42 11.94 4.67
C GLN A 69 2.23 11.06 3.71
N ARG A 70 2.71 9.90 4.17
CA ARG A 70 3.41 8.94 3.33
C ARG A 70 2.50 8.35 2.25
N ALA A 71 1.27 7.98 2.61
CA ALA A 71 0.29 7.50 1.64
C ALA A 71 -0.03 8.57 0.58
N GLU A 72 -0.29 9.81 1.00
CA GLU A 72 -0.58 10.95 0.10
C GLU A 72 0.56 11.20 -0.89
N ALA A 73 1.81 11.27 -0.40
CA ALA A 73 2.99 11.45 -1.24
C ALA A 73 3.17 10.30 -2.24
N LEU A 74 2.93 9.06 -1.82
CA LEU A 74 2.96 7.91 -2.73
C LEU A 74 1.86 7.99 -3.78
N GLY A 75 0.67 8.44 -3.41
CA GLY A 75 -0.42 8.61 -4.37
C GLY A 75 -0.13 9.64 -5.44
N GLU A 76 0.49 10.76 -5.07
CA GLU A 76 0.97 11.73 -6.04
C GLU A 76 2.05 11.14 -6.96
N ALA A 77 3.03 10.43 -6.40
CA ALA A 77 4.10 9.81 -7.16
C ALA A 77 3.57 8.77 -8.17
N VAL A 78 2.65 7.90 -7.75
CA VAL A 78 2.04 6.87 -8.61
C VAL A 78 1.22 7.49 -9.74
N ARG A 79 0.42 8.52 -9.46
CA ARG A 79 -0.35 9.22 -10.51
C ARG A 79 0.57 9.96 -11.47
N SER A 80 1.63 10.59 -10.94
CA SER A 80 2.61 11.32 -11.75
C SER A 80 3.40 10.40 -12.67
N SER A 81 3.78 9.19 -12.21
CA SER A 81 4.53 8.24 -13.05
C SER A 81 3.69 7.66 -14.18
N ALA A 82 2.38 7.57 -14.00
CA ALA A 82 1.42 7.06 -14.98
C ALA A 82 0.88 8.13 -15.94
N ALA A 83 1.16 9.41 -15.70
CA ALA A 83 0.70 10.50 -16.56
C ALA A 83 1.29 10.42 -17.97
N GLN A 84 0.60 11.02 -18.95
CA GLN A 84 1.05 11.07 -20.34
C GLN A 84 2.49 11.60 -20.43
N GLY A 85 3.38 10.82 -21.06
CA GLY A 85 4.79 11.20 -21.24
C GLY A 85 5.68 11.07 -20.00
N ALA A 86 5.15 10.59 -18.87
CA ALA A 86 5.93 10.20 -17.69
C ALA A 86 6.57 8.81 -17.87
N SER A 87 7.31 8.35 -16.86
CA SER A 87 8.14 7.15 -16.96
C SER A 87 7.34 5.89 -17.27
N SER A 88 6.32 5.56 -16.48
CA SER A 88 5.53 4.33 -16.70
C SER A 88 4.78 4.36 -18.04
N HIS A 89 4.31 5.54 -18.47
CA HIS A 89 3.69 5.70 -19.78
C HIS A 89 4.69 5.46 -20.92
N LYS A 90 5.90 6.03 -20.82
CA LYS A 90 6.95 5.85 -21.85
C LYS A 90 7.42 4.40 -21.96
N GLU A 91 7.65 3.73 -20.82
CA GLU A 91 8.01 2.31 -20.80
C GLU A 91 6.94 1.44 -21.47
N LEU A 92 5.66 1.78 -21.29
CA LEU A 92 4.56 1.09 -21.98
C LEU A 92 4.59 1.33 -23.50
N GLU A 93 4.81 2.58 -23.94
CA GLU A 93 4.95 2.90 -25.37
C GLU A 93 6.15 2.19 -26.01
N ASP A 94 7.29 2.15 -25.31
CA ASP A 94 8.49 1.45 -25.76
C ASP A 94 8.24 -0.06 -25.90
N PHE A 95 7.53 -0.65 -24.94
CA PHE A 95 7.10 -2.05 -25.01
C PHE A 95 6.18 -2.32 -26.20
N ILE A 96 5.19 -1.45 -26.44
CA ILE A 96 4.28 -1.57 -27.59
C ILE A 96 5.06 -1.45 -28.91
N SER A 97 5.98 -0.49 -29.00
CA SER A 97 6.83 -0.30 -30.17
C SER A 97 7.71 -1.53 -30.45
N TYR A 98 8.27 -2.13 -29.41
CA TYR A 98 9.06 -3.36 -29.53
C TYR A 98 8.23 -4.54 -30.05
N MET A 99 7.01 -4.73 -29.52
CA MET A 99 6.15 -5.85 -29.87
C MET A 99 5.52 -5.73 -31.28
N THR A 100 5.42 -4.52 -31.80
CA THR A 100 4.80 -4.23 -33.11
C THR A 100 5.80 -4.11 -34.26
N ARG A 101 7.09 -4.32 -33.98
CA ARG A 101 8.17 -4.38 -34.97
C ARG A 101 8.20 -5.72 -35.71
#